data_AF-A0A828SY14-F1
#
_entry.id   AF-A0A828SY14-F1
#
_cell.length_a   1.000
_cell.length_b   1.000
_cell.length_c   1.000
_cell.angle_alpha   90.00
_cell.angle_beta   90.00
_cell.angle_gamma   90.00
#
_symmetry.space_group_name_H-M   'P 1'
#
loop_
_entity.id
_entity.type
_entity.pdbx_description
1 polymer ?
#
loop_
_entity_poly.entity_id
_entity_poly.type
_entity_poly.pdbx_seq_one_letter_code
_entity_poly.pdbx_strand_id
1 'polypeptide(L)'
;MWQDFFAKKKHGLLKGYIAAVLARGAFHALGGYLYWMDYMPDNFPKSLTAIYPIAYNYSFLLAEAAITLVIICIPAVAKGLGKVKQIAAE
;
A
#
# COMPACT_ATOMS: atom_id res chain seq x y z
N MET A 1 -10.79 -2.54 14.52
CA MET A 1 -11.74 -2.22 13.44
C MET A 1 -11.30 -2.73 12.07
N TRP A 2 -10.16 -2.31 11.48
CA TRP A 2 -9.69 -2.91 10.20
C TRP A 2 -8.97 -4.25 10.35
N GLN A 3 -8.30 -4.45 11.50
CA GLN A 3 -7.59 -5.69 11.85
C GLN A 3 -8.53 -6.92 11.81
N ASP A 4 -9.78 -6.76 12.24
CA ASP A 4 -10.76 -7.86 12.36
C ASP A 4 -11.25 -8.42 11.02
N PHE A 5 -11.26 -7.61 9.95
CA PHE A 5 -11.77 -8.02 8.64
C PHE A 5 -10.87 -9.07 7.96
N PHE A 6 -9.57 -8.98 8.19
CA PHE A 6 -8.59 -9.84 7.52
C PHE A 6 -7.88 -10.81 8.47
N ALA A 7 -7.77 -10.53 9.77
CA ALA A 7 -6.99 -11.35 10.72
C ALA A 7 -7.42 -12.82 10.79
N LYS A 8 -8.71 -13.11 10.54
CA LYS A 8 -9.28 -14.47 10.60
C LYS A 8 -9.35 -15.18 9.23
N LYS A 9 -8.91 -14.54 8.14
CA LYS A 9 -8.98 -15.10 6.78
C LYS A 9 -7.67 -15.78 6.40
N LYS A 10 -7.75 -16.81 5.54
CA LYS A 10 -6.57 -17.41 4.89
C LYS A 10 -5.82 -16.32 4.09
N HIS A 11 -4.51 -16.22 4.31
CA HIS A 11 -3.65 -15.13 3.82
C HIS A 11 -4.11 -13.72 4.25
N GLY A 12 -4.71 -13.62 5.44
CA GLY A 12 -5.24 -12.38 6.01
C GLY A 12 -4.26 -11.22 6.01
N LEU A 13 -3.01 -11.47 6.41
CA LEU A 13 -1.96 -10.45 6.42
C LEU A 13 -1.71 -9.86 5.03
N LEU A 14 -1.59 -10.71 3.99
CA LEU A 14 -1.34 -10.25 2.62
C LEU A 14 -2.53 -9.44 2.09
N LYS A 15 -3.75 -9.94 2.29
CA LYS A 15 -4.98 -9.25 1.84
C LYS A 15 -5.15 -7.90 2.55
N GLY A 16 -4.92 -7.87 3.86
CA GLY A 16 -4.97 -6.66 4.66
C GLY A 16 -3.91 -5.65 4.25
N TYR A 17 -2.68 -6.11 3.98
CA TYR A 17 -1.59 -5.27 3.50
C TYR A 17 -1.91 -4.65 2.13
N ILE A 18 -2.37 -5.45 1.17
CA ILE A 18 -2.76 -4.94 -0.16
C ILE A 18 -3.87 -3.90 -0.04
N ALA A 19 -4.92 -4.18 0.76
CA ALA A 19 -6.01 -3.24 0.98
C ALA A 19 -5.51 -1.93 1.63
N ALA A 20 -4.59 -2.03 2.60
CA ALA A 20 -4.00 -0.87 3.27
C ALA A 20 -3.15 -0.01 2.31
N VAL A 21 -2.35 -0.64 1.44
CA VAL A 21 -1.57 0.06 0.41
C VAL A 21 -2.48 0.82 -0.55
N LEU A 22 -3.56 0.19 -1.03
CA LEU A 22 -4.51 0.85 -1.93
C LEU A 22 -5.22 2.02 -1.25
N ALA A 23 -5.66 1.84 0.00
CA ALA A 23 -6.27 2.92 0.78
C ALA A 23 -5.28 4.08 0.99
N ARG A 24 -4.03 3.79 1.39
CA ARG A 24 -2.96 4.77 1.53
C ARG A 24 -2.73 5.53 0.22
N GLY A 25 -2.66 4.81 -0.90
CA GLY A 25 -2.50 5.41 -2.23
C GLY A 25 -3.66 6.32 -2.62
N ALA A 26 -4.90 5.97 -2.27
CA ALA A 26 -6.06 6.82 -2.51
C ALA A 26 -5.97 8.16 -1.74
N PHE A 27 -5.60 8.14 -0.46
CA PHE A 27 -5.40 9.36 0.32
C PHE A 27 -4.21 10.19 -0.17
N HIS A 28 -3.12 9.53 -0.58
CA HIS A 28 -1.97 10.20 -1.18
C HIS A 28 -2.32 10.88 -2.51
N ALA A 29 -3.09 10.21 -3.37
CA ALA A 29 -3.56 10.81 -4.62
C ALA A 29 -4.50 12.00 -4.36
N LEU A 30 -5.39 11.89 -3.37
CA LEU A 30 -6.27 12.99 -2.97
C LEU A 30 -5.46 14.20 -2.46
N GLY A 31 -4.51 13.97 -1.54
CA GLY A 31 -3.63 15.04 -1.05
C GLY A 31 -2.76 15.64 -2.16
N GLY A 32 -2.25 14.79 -3.06
CA GLY A 32 -1.51 15.19 -4.25
C GLY A 32 -2.32 16.14 -5.13
N TYR A 33 -3.57 15.79 -5.41
CA TYR A 33 -4.49 16.61 -6.20
C TYR A 33 -4.79 17.95 -5.54
N LEU A 34 -4.99 17.97 -4.21
CA LEU A 34 -5.37 19.18 -3.49
C LEU A 34 -4.21 20.17 -3.28
N TYR A 35 -2.98 19.69 -3.09
CA TYR A 35 -1.89 20.53 -2.58
C TYR A 35 -0.60 20.49 -3.41
N TRP A 36 -0.45 19.54 -4.34
CA TRP A 36 0.83 19.25 -4.98
C TRP A 36 0.76 19.16 -6.50
N MET A 37 -0.29 19.72 -7.11
CA MET A 37 -0.41 19.84 -8.58
C MET A 37 0.63 20.79 -9.18
N ASP A 38 1.18 21.70 -8.38
CA ASP A 38 2.27 22.60 -8.82
C ASP A 38 3.58 21.85 -9.16
N TYR A 39 3.71 20.58 -8.73
CA TYR A 39 4.83 19.73 -9.15
C TYR A 39 4.63 19.04 -10.50
N MET A 40 3.45 19.15 -11.12
CA MET A 40 3.21 18.55 -12.42
C MET A 40 4.12 19.21 -13.47
N PRO A 41 4.91 18.44 -14.22
CA PRO A 41 5.76 18.99 -15.27
C PRO A 41 4.95 19.69 -16.36
N ASP A 42 5.45 20.80 -16.90
CA ASP A 42 4.79 21.56 -17.97
C ASP A 42 4.56 20.74 -19.25
N ASN A 43 5.40 19.73 -19.49
CA ASN A 43 5.30 18.82 -20.63
C ASN A 43 4.38 17.61 -20.38
N PHE A 44 3.73 17.51 -19.21
CA PHE A 44 2.80 16.43 -18.91
C PHE A 44 1.52 16.57 -19.76
N PRO A 45 0.96 15.47 -20.32
CA PRO A 45 -0.24 15.56 -21.14
C PRO A 45 -1.42 16.17 -20.37
N LYS A 46 -1.92 17.33 -20.83
CA LYS A 46 -3.02 18.05 -20.17
C LYS A 46 -4.31 17.21 -20.08
N SER A 47 -4.53 16.29 -21.00
CA SER A 47 -5.65 15.36 -20.97
C SER A 47 -5.57 14.34 -19.83
N LEU A 48 -4.39 14.13 -19.24
CA LEU A 48 -4.13 13.18 -18.16
C LEU A 48 -3.85 13.85 -16.81
N THR A 49 -3.98 15.18 -16.69
CA THR A 49 -3.71 15.93 -15.46
C THR A 49 -4.39 15.34 -14.23
N ALA A 50 -5.64 14.90 -14.34
CA ALA A 50 -6.37 14.30 -13.22
C ALA A 50 -5.74 13.01 -12.69
N ILE A 51 -4.95 12.31 -13.51
CA ILE A 51 -4.27 11.06 -13.17
C ILE A 51 -2.84 11.32 -12.66
N TYR A 52 -2.26 12.50 -12.89
CA TYR A 52 -0.90 12.84 -12.44
C TYR A 52 -0.64 12.49 -10.96
N PRO A 53 -1.47 12.92 -9.98
CA PRO A 53 -1.19 12.59 -8.58
C PRO A 53 -1.33 11.09 -8.28
N ILE A 54 -2.18 10.37 -9.02
CA ILE A 54 -2.31 8.91 -8.89
C ILE A 54 -1.03 8.26 -9.41
N ALA A 55 -0.63 8.54 -10.65
CA ALA A 55 0.55 7.96 -11.27
C ALA A 55 1.82 8.26 -10.47
N TYR A 56 1.99 9.53 -10.05
CA TYR A 56 3.12 9.95 -9.22
C TYR A 56 3.17 9.15 -7.91
N ASN A 57 2.09 9.16 -7.11
CA ASN A 57 2.09 8.50 -5.80
C ASN A 57 2.16 6.96 -5.89
N TYR A 58 1.49 6.35 -6.87
CA TYR A 58 1.50 4.89 -7.03
C TYR A 58 2.81 4.36 -7.62
N SER A 59 3.59 5.18 -8.34
CA SER A 59 4.85 4.75 -8.97
C SER A 59 5.86 4.17 -7.96
N PHE A 60 6.03 4.83 -6.82
CA PHE A 60 6.91 4.36 -5.74
C PHE A 60 6.17 3.48 -4.74
N LEU A 61 4.91 3.78 -4.43
CA LEU A 61 4.11 3.03 -3.47
C LEU A 61 3.90 1.57 -3.88
N LEU A 62 3.63 1.31 -5.16
CA LEU A 62 3.44 -0.06 -5.65
C LEU A 62 4.76 -0.85 -5.66
N ALA A 63 5.88 -0.18 -5.96
CA ALA A 63 7.19 -0.79 -5.88
C ALA A 63 7.54 -1.18 -4.44
N GLU A 64 7.34 -0.28 -3.47
CA GLU A 64 7.48 -0.54 -2.04
C GLU A 64 6.58 -1.71 -1.60
N ALA A 65 5.33 -1.72 -2.07
CA ALA A 65 4.38 -2.77 -1.75
C ALA A 65 4.79 -4.13 -2.31
N ALA A 66 5.29 -4.17 -3.55
CA ALA A 66 5.79 -5.38 -4.16
C ALA A 66 6.99 -5.96 -3.39
N ILE A 67 7.96 -5.10 -3.02
CA ILE A 67 9.13 -5.50 -2.22
C ILE A 67 8.67 -6.07 -0.87
N THR A 68 7.74 -5.38 -0.20
CA THR A 68 7.21 -5.84 1.09
C THR A 68 6.50 -7.19 0.98
N LEU A 69 5.69 -7.40 -0.06
CA LEU A 69 5.04 -8.68 -0.31
C LEU A 69 6.05 -9.81 -0.53
N VAL A 70 7.13 -9.55 -1.28
CA VAL A 70 8.23 -10.51 -1.47
C VAL A 70 8.85 -10.86 -0.12
N ILE A 71 9.17 -9.85 0.71
CA ILE A 71 9.77 -10.06 2.04
C ILE A 71 8.87 -10.90 2.94
N ILE A 72 7.57 -10.61 2.99
CA ILE A 72 6.61 -11.36 3.82
C ILE A 72 6.51 -12.82 3.38
N CYS A 73 6.67 -13.09 2.08
CA CYS A 73 6.66 -14.45 1.53
C CYS A 73 7.94 -15.25 1.81
N ILE A 74 9.02 -14.61 2.30
CA ILE A 74 10.23 -15.32 2.69
C ILE A 74 9.92 -16.26 3.87
N PRO A 75 10.24 -17.56 3.82
CA PRO A 75 9.85 -18.53 4.84
C PRO A 75 10.29 -18.17 6.26
N ALA A 76 11.49 -17.59 6.42
CA ALA A 76 11.98 -17.15 7.73
C ALA A 76 11.13 -16.01 8.31
N VAL A 77 10.77 -15.03 7.48
CA VAL A 77 9.92 -13.89 7.87
C VAL A 77 8.51 -14.36 8.17
N ALA A 78 7.91 -15.18 7.31
CA ALA A 78 6.57 -15.73 7.51
C ALA A 78 6.47 -16.52 8.83
N LYS A 79 7.48 -17.34 9.15
CA LYS A 79 7.54 -18.09 10.42
C LYS A 79 7.69 -17.15 11.62
N GLY A 80 8.55 -16.13 11.52
CA GLY A 80 8.74 -15.11 12.56
C GLY A 80 7.45 -14.35 12.87
N LEU A 81 6.75 -13.87 11.84
CA LEU A 81 5.45 -13.21 11.98
C LEU A 81 4.39 -14.15 12.58
N GLY A 82 4.44 -15.43 12.22
CA GLY A 82 3.61 -16.47 12.84
C GLY A 82 3.84 -16.60 14.35
N LYS A 83 5.10 -16.52 14.80
CA LYS A 83 5.43 -16.53 16.23
C LYS A 83 4.97 -15.29 16.96
N VAL A 84 5.16 -14.10 16.38
CA VAL A 84 4.63 -12.84 16.94
C VAL A 84 3.12 -12.91 17.11
N LYS A 85 2.40 -13.48 16.13
CA LYS A 85 0.95 -13.68 16.22
C LYS A 85 0.55 -14.63 17.37
N GLN A 86 1.33 -15.67 17.65
CA GLN A 86 1.08 -16.59 18.78
C GLN A 86 1.25 -15.85 20.11
N ILE A 87 2.38 -15.16 20.28
CA ILE A 87 2.70 -14.40 21.50
C ILE A 87 1.65 -13.32 21.78
N ALA A 88 1.16 -12.63 20.74
CA ALA A 88 0.15 -11.58 20.90
C ALA A 88 -1.26 -12.11 21.25
N ALA A 89 -1.48 -13.43 21.18
CA ALA A 89 -2.73 -14.09 21.53
C ALA A 89 -2.70 -14.80 22.89
N GLU A 90 -1.52 -14.87 23.52
CA GLU A 90 -1.31 -15.25 24.92
C GLU A 90 -1.54 -14.03 25.84
#